data_AF-A0A6B8MCA4-F1
#
_entry.id   AF-A0A6B8MCA4-F1
#
_cell.length_a   1.000
_cell.length_b   1.000
_cell.length_c   1.000
_cell.angle_alpha   90.00
_cell.angle_beta   90.00
_cell.angle_gamma   90.00
#
_symmetry.space_group_name_H-M   'P 1'
#
loop_
_entity.id
_entity.type
_entity.pdbx_description
1 polymer ?
#
loop_
_entity_poly.entity_id
_entity_poly.type
_entity_poly.pdbx_seq_one_letter_code
_entity_poly.pdbx_strand_id
1 'polypeptide(L)'
;MRPTVTIKRTPLIATIFGLLIAAIAGTTFSLQRQLAEHRWVEHTLAVRTSFLQALSTLQDAETNQRGFLLTNDQAFLGPYRAAVGRIHTDLKIFDTEVGDNPAPFFKRLPNAGHWWPTPWPDLFERLVQSRRRECRK
;
A
#
# COMPACT_ATOMS: atom_id res chain seq x y z
N MET A 1 45.08 -66.75 -4.63
CA MET A 1 45.43 -65.31 -4.65
C MET A 1 44.15 -64.50 -4.48
N ARG A 2 44.04 -63.68 -3.42
CA ARG A 2 42.91 -62.77 -3.21
C ARG A 2 43.39 -61.34 -3.52
N PRO A 3 42.82 -60.63 -4.50
CA PRO A 3 43.23 -59.26 -4.78
C PRO A 3 42.73 -58.33 -3.66
N THR A 4 43.65 -57.61 -3.02
CA THR A 4 43.33 -56.55 -2.06
C THR A 4 43.09 -55.25 -2.83
N VAL A 5 41.82 -54.94 -3.07
CA VAL A 5 41.40 -53.66 -3.63
C VAL A 5 41.64 -52.57 -2.59
N THR A 6 42.66 -51.74 -2.79
CA THR A 6 42.95 -50.58 -1.92
C THR A 6 42.13 -49.39 -2.39
N ILE A 7 40.99 -49.17 -1.74
CA ILE A 7 40.12 -48.02 -1.99
C ILE A 7 40.83 -46.75 -1.52
N LYS A 8 41.30 -45.90 -2.44
CA LYS A 8 41.86 -44.59 -2.11
C LYS A 8 40.73 -43.67 -1.62
N ARG A 9 40.87 -43.07 -0.43
CA ARG A 9 39.85 -42.22 0.22
C ARG A 9 39.79 -40.78 -0.32
N THR A 10 40.82 -40.34 -1.04
CA THR A 10 40.94 -38.99 -1.60
C THR A 10 39.83 -38.58 -2.59
N PRO A 11 39.40 -39.41 -3.57
CA PRO A 11 38.27 -39.06 -4.43
C PRO A 11 36.95 -38.96 -3.65
N LEU A 12 36.81 -39.71 -2.56
CA LEU A 12 35.62 -39.72 -1.70
C LEU A 12 35.50 -38.41 -0.91
N ILE A 13 36.62 -37.85 -0.46
CA ILE A 13 36.65 -36.54 0.22
C ILE A 13 36.31 -35.41 -0.78
N ALA A 14 36.87 -35.47 -1.99
CA ALA A 14 36.62 -34.46 -3.02
C ALA A 14 35.15 -34.44 -3.48
N THR A 15 34.51 -35.61 -3.63
CA THR A 15 33.08 -35.68 -3.98
C THR A 15 32.19 -35.18 -2.85
N ILE A 16 32.48 -35.53 -1.60
CA ILE A 16 31.74 -35.01 -0.43
C ILE A 16 31.87 -33.48 -0.35
N PHE A 17 33.07 -32.94 -0.56
CA PHE A 17 33.32 -31.51 -0.53
C PHE A 17 32.60 -30.77 -1.67
N GLY A 18 32.61 -31.34 -2.88
CA GLY A 18 31.86 -30.81 -4.02
C GLY A 18 30.34 -30.82 -3.77
N LEU A 19 29.80 -31.89 -3.18
CA LEU A 19 28.40 -31.99 -2.77
C LEU A 19 28.04 -30.94 -1.71
N LEU A 20 28.93 -30.71 -0.73
CA LEU A 20 28.75 -29.68 0.29
C LEU A 20 28.67 -28.28 -0.32
N ILE A 21 29.58 -27.94 -1.24
CA ILE A 21 29.55 -26.64 -1.94
C ILE A 21 28.28 -26.50 -2.77
N ALA A 22 27.89 -27.54 -3.51
CA ALA A 22 26.66 -27.52 -4.31
C ALA A 22 25.40 -27.35 -3.44
N ALA A 23 25.35 -28.00 -2.27
CA ALA A 23 24.26 -27.85 -1.32
C ALA A 23 24.18 -26.41 -0.77
N ILE A 24 25.31 -25.81 -0.40
CA ILE A 24 25.39 -24.41 0.08
C ILE A 24 24.99 -23.41 -1.03
N ALA A 25 25.44 -23.65 -2.26
CA ALA A 25 25.06 -22.81 -3.40
C ALA A 25 23.56 -22.93 -3.71
N GLY A 26 22.99 -24.14 -3.63
CA GLY A 26 21.57 -24.38 -3.84
C GLY A 26 20.69 -23.71 -2.79
N THR A 27 21.07 -23.77 -1.51
CA THR A 27 20.30 -23.13 -0.43
C THR A 27 20.36 -21.61 -0.52
N THR A 28 21.53 -21.02 -0.78
CA THR A 28 21.65 -19.56 -0.94
C THR A 28 20.84 -19.05 -2.14
N PHE A 29 20.86 -19.76 -3.27
CA PHE A 29 20.03 -19.45 -4.43
C PHE A 29 18.52 -19.53 -4.13
N SER A 30 18.09 -20.56 -3.41
CA SER A 30 16.69 -20.74 -3.00
C SER A 30 16.23 -19.63 -2.05
N LEU A 31 17.05 -19.25 -1.06
CA LEU A 31 16.77 -18.13 -0.16
C LEU A 31 16.62 -16.80 -0.91
N GLN A 32 17.50 -16.52 -1.87
CA GLN A 32 17.41 -15.29 -2.67
C GLN A 32 16.09 -15.22 -3.47
N ARG A 33 15.61 -16.36 -3.99
CA ARG A 33 14.31 -16.43 -4.66
C ARG A 33 13.15 -16.19 -3.69
N GLN A 34 13.18 -16.78 -2.50
CA GLN A 34 12.13 -16.55 -1.49
C GLN A 34 12.06 -15.08 -1.07
N LEU A 35 13.20 -14.42 -0.87
CA LEU A 35 13.25 -12.99 -0.55
C LEU A 35 12.69 -12.10 -1.66
N ALA A 36 12.83 -12.50 -2.94
CA ALA A 36 12.24 -11.78 -4.06
C ALA A 36 10.70 -11.91 -4.08
N GLU A 37 10.15 -13.08 -3.72
CA GLU A 37 8.70 -13.29 -3.59
C GLU A 37 8.09 -12.51 -2.41
N HIS A 38 8.82 -12.41 -1.28
CA HIS A 38 8.34 -11.65 -0.12
C HIS A 38 8.12 -10.15 -0.42
N ARG A 39 8.96 -9.55 -1.27
CA ARG A 39 8.83 -8.13 -1.65
C ARG A 39 7.48 -7.82 -2.31
N TRP A 40 6.93 -8.74 -3.09
CA TRP A 40 5.63 -8.56 -3.75
C TRP A 40 4.46 -8.59 -2.76
N VAL A 41 4.56 -9.46 -1.75
CA VAL A 41 3.56 -9.54 -0.67
C VAL A 41 3.60 -8.26 0.16
N GLU A 42 4.79 -7.82 0.56
CA GLU A 42 4.99 -6.57 1.29
C GLU A 42 4.45 -5.36 0.52
N HIS A 43 4.77 -5.26 -0.77
CA HIS A 43 4.28 -4.19 -1.63
C HIS A 43 2.75 -4.21 -1.77
N THR A 44 2.15 -5.39 -1.93
CA THR A 44 0.68 -5.50 -2.01
C THR A 44 0.01 -5.09 -0.70
N LEU A 45 0.61 -5.44 0.44
CA LEU A 45 0.15 -5.01 1.76
C LEU A 45 0.29 -3.50 1.95
N ALA A 46 1.38 -2.89 1.48
CA ALA A 46 1.59 -1.44 1.56
C ALA A 46 0.55 -0.66 0.75
N VAL A 47 0.31 -1.05 -0.50
CA VAL A 47 -0.74 -0.46 -1.36
C VAL A 47 -2.13 -0.64 -0.74
N ARG A 48 -2.43 -1.83 -0.21
CA ARG A 48 -3.74 -2.08 0.45
C ARG A 48 -3.92 -1.20 1.68
N THR A 49 -2.88 -1.03 2.47
CA THR A 49 -2.93 -0.25 3.71
C THR A 49 -3.11 1.23 3.41
N SER A 50 -2.37 1.78 2.45
CA SER A 50 -2.51 3.18 2.04
C SER A 50 -3.89 3.47 1.43
N PHE A 51 -4.44 2.54 0.64
CA PHE A 51 -5.80 2.66 0.12
C PHE A 51 -6.86 2.67 1.22
N LEU A 52 -6.79 1.73 2.17
CA LEU A 52 -7.74 1.65 3.29
C LEU A 52 -7.65 2.90 4.19
N GLN A 53 -6.45 3.47 4.35
CA GLN A 53 -6.26 4.71 5.08
C GLN A 53 -6.96 5.88 4.39
N ALA A 54 -6.79 6.02 3.07
CA ALA A 54 -7.45 7.07 2.30
C ALA A 54 -8.99 6.95 2.33
N LEU A 55 -9.50 5.70 2.24
CA LEU A 55 -10.92 5.42 2.33
C LEU A 55 -11.50 5.76 3.71
N SER A 56 -10.79 5.43 4.80
CA SER A 56 -11.21 5.77 6.16
C SER A 56 -11.32 7.29 6.32
N THR A 57 -10.32 8.03 5.85
CA THR A 57 -10.32 9.50 5.92
C THR A 57 -11.48 10.10 5.11
N LEU A 58 -11.81 9.54 3.95
CA LEU A 58 -12.98 9.96 3.16
C LEU A 58 -14.28 9.72 3.93
N GLN A 59 -14.41 8.55 4.54
CA GLN A 59 -15.59 8.18 5.32
C GLN A 59 -15.78 9.08 6.55
N ASP A 60 -14.69 9.48 7.21
CA ASP A 60 -14.73 10.43 8.33
C ASP A 60 -15.28 11.78 7.86
N ALA A 61 -14.83 12.26 6.71
CA ALA A 61 -15.34 13.50 6.16
C ALA A 61 -16.82 13.42 5.77
N GLU A 62 -17.26 12.33 5.12
CA GLU A 62 -18.67 12.10 4.80
C GLU A 62 -19.54 12.03 6.07
N THR A 63 -19.06 11.34 7.10
CA THR A 63 -19.76 11.17 8.38
C THR A 63 -19.95 12.51 9.07
N ASN A 64 -18.89 13.32 9.14
CA ASN A 64 -18.95 14.65 9.75
C ASN A 64 -19.79 15.63 8.93
N GLN A 65 -19.68 15.57 7.59
CA GLN A 65 -20.56 16.33 6.69
C GLN A 65 -22.03 16.01 6.96
N ARG A 66 -22.39 14.73 7.01
CA ARG A 66 -23.77 14.29 7.32
C ARG A 66 -24.21 14.75 8.70
N GLY A 67 -23.35 14.64 9.72
CA GLY A 67 -23.62 15.14 11.07
C GLY A 67 -24.01 16.62 11.07
N PHE A 68 -23.22 17.47 10.42
CA PHE A 68 -23.55 18.89 10.25
C PHE A 68 -24.87 19.10 9.48
N LEU A 69 -25.08 18.40 8.37
CA LEU A 69 -26.29 18.59 7.56
C LEU A 69 -27.57 18.18 8.31
N LEU A 70 -27.51 17.16 9.16
CA LEU A 70 -28.65 16.67 9.92
C LEU A 70 -28.94 17.53 11.17
N THR A 71 -27.89 18.01 11.85
CA THR A 71 -28.04 18.66 13.17
C THR A 71 -27.81 20.17 13.15
N ASN A 72 -27.16 20.68 12.11
CA ASN A 72 -26.62 22.04 12.03
C ASN A 72 -25.59 22.38 13.13
N ASP A 73 -25.03 21.38 13.81
CA ASP A 73 -24.04 21.57 14.86
C ASP A 73 -22.65 21.83 14.26
N GLN A 74 -22.03 22.97 14.61
CA GLN A 74 -20.72 23.36 14.12
C GLN A 74 -19.59 22.46 14.64
N ALA A 75 -19.81 21.65 15.69
CA ALA A 75 -18.84 20.70 16.20
C ALA A 75 -18.35 19.72 15.12
N PHE A 76 -19.20 19.39 14.14
CA PHE A 76 -18.85 18.50 13.02
C PHE A 76 -17.94 19.16 11.96
N LEU A 77 -17.86 20.50 11.90
CA LEU A 77 -17.07 21.20 10.88
C LEU A 77 -15.55 21.07 11.12
N GLY A 78 -15.11 21.00 12.37
CA GLY A 78 -13.70 20.82 12.72
C GLY A 78 -13.15 19.48 12.21
N PRO A 79 -13.74 18.34 12.62
CA PRO A 79 -13.35 17.02 12.15
C PRO A 79 -13.49 16.85 10.64
N TYR A 80 -14.53 17.42 10.02
CA TYR A 80 -14.67 17.44 8.56
C TYR A 80 -13.47 18.07 7.85
N ARG A 81 -13.07 19.29 8.27
CA ARG A 81 -11.92 20.00 7.65
C ARG A 81 -10.61 19.28 7.88
N ALA A 82 -10.43 18.67 9.06
CA ALA A 82 -9.26 17.86 9.35
C ALA A 82 -9.17 16.64 8.40
N ALA A 83 -10.28 15.94 8.18
CA ALA A 83 -10.35 14.80 7.26
C ALA A 83 -10.08 15.22 5.80
N VAL A 84 -10.68 16.33 5.34
CA VAL A 84 -10.40 16.89 4.00
C VAL A 84 -8.93 17.29 3.85
N GLY A 85 -8.31 17.90 4.87
CA GLY A 85 -6.88 18.22 4.82
C GLY A 85 -6.00 16.97 4.74
N ARG A 86 -6.38 15.91 5.45
CA ARG A 86 -5.64 14.65 5.50
C ARG A 86 -5.75 13.81 4.22
N ILE A 87 -6.90 13.84 3.54
CA ILE A 87 -7.13 12.98 2.37
C ILE A 87 -6.14 13.25 1.23
N HIS A 88 -5.68 14.49 1.08
CA HIS A 88 -4.65 14.84 0.09
C HIS A 88 -3.32 14.14 0.37
N THR A 89 -2.94 14.02 1.63
CA THR A 89 -1.74 13.30 2.06
C THR A 89 -1.90 11.81 1.84
N ASP A 90 -3.03 11.23 2.25
CA ASP A 90 -3.27 9.78 2.12
C ASP A 90 -3.32 9.36 0.64
N LEU A 91 -3.91 10.18 -0.23
CA LEU A 91 -3.92 9.95 -1.68
C LEU A 91 -2.53 10.06 -2.30
N LYS A 92 -1.69 11.00 -1.85
CA LYS A 92 -0.32 11.13 -2.34
C LYS A 92 0.55 9.93 -1.93
N ILE A 93 0.37 9.43 -0.71
CA ILE A 93 1.04 8.20 -0.24
C ILE A 93 0.60 7.02 -1.10
N PHE A 94 -0.72 6.84 -1.29
CA PHE A 94 -1.25 5.79 -2.15
C PHE A 94 -0.70 5.88 -3.58
N ASP A 95 -0.66 7.07 -4.19
CA ASP A 95 -0.11 7.28 -5.54
C ASP A 95 1.38 6.91 -5.62
N THR A 96 2.15 7.16 -4.56
CA THR A 96 3.56 6.77 -4.48
C THR A 96 3.72 5.25 -4.39
N GLU A 97 2.97 4.60 -3.48
CA GLU A 97 2.96 3.12 -3.33
C GLU A 97 2.48 2.42 -4.61
N VAL A 98 1.62 3.06 -5.38
CA VAL A 98 1.09 2.55 -6.63
C VAL A 98 2.02 2.81 -7.82
N GLY A 99 2.70 3.96 -7.85
CA GLY A 99 3.60 4.37 -8.93
C GLY A 99 4.83 3.46 -9.09
N ASP A 100 5.29 2.86 -7.99
CA ASP A 100 6.38 1.88 -7.98
C ASP A 100 5.94 0.48 -8.47
N ASN A 101 4.66 0.31 -8.80
CA ASN A 101 4.14 -0.94 -9.32
C ASN A 101 4.42 -1.10 -10.84
N PRO A 102 5.13 -2.16 -11.28
CA PRO A 102 5.32 -2.43 -12.70
C PRO A 102 4.04 -2.93 -13.42
N ALA A 103 2.93 -3.14 -12.70
CA ALA A 103 1.68 -3.60 -13.30
C ALA A 103 1.04 -2.52 -14.21
N PRO A 104 0.75 -2.82 -15.49
CA PRO A 104 0.19 -1.85 -16.45
C PRO A 104 -1.15 -1.24 -16.05
N PHE A 105 -1.91 -1.91 -15.17
CA PHE A 105 -3.25 -1.48 -14.74
C PHE A 105 -3.22 -0.14 -14.01
N PHE A 106 -2.29 0.04 -13.06
CA PHE A 106 -2.22 1.25 -12.24
C PHE A 106 -1.66 2.44 -13.01
N LYS A 107 -0.77 2.19 -13.98
CA LYS A 107 -0.30 3.18 -14.96
C LYS A 107 -1.43 3.75 -15.83
N ARG A 108 -2.58 3.06 -15.88
CA ARG A 108 -3.74 3.39 -16.69
C ARG A 108 -4.84 4.12 -15.91
N LEU A 109 -4.76 4.20 -14.58
CA LEU A 109 -5.66 5.04 -13.82
C LEU A 109 -5.35 6.49 -14.23
N PRO A 110 -6.22 7.15 -15.00
CA PRO A 110 -5.94 8.50 -15.42
C PRO A 110 -5.98 9.34 -14.15
N ASN A 111 -4.97 10.21 -13.98
CA ASN A 111 -4.82 11.18 -12.88
C ASN A 111 -6.14 11.35 -12.13
N ALA A 112 -6.21 10.85 -10.90
CA ALA A 112 -7.46 10.63 -10.14
C ALA A 112 -8.35 11.88 -9.97
N GLY A 113 -7.91 13.05 -10.45
CA GLY A 113 -8.67 14.29 -10.46
C GLY A 113 -9.87 14.37 -11.41
N HIS A 114 -10.10 13.43 -12.34
CA HIS A 114 -11.19 13.55 -13.33
C HIS A 114 -12.42 12.64 -13.10
N TRP A 115 -12.31 11.50 -12.40
CA TRP A 115 -13.46 10.60 -12.14
C TRP A 115 -14.35 11.08 -10.99
N TRP A 116 -13.86 12.03 -10.21
CA TRP A 116 -14.65 12.71 -9.19
C TRP A 116 -15.27 13.99 -9.78
N PRO A 117 -16.60 14.16 -9.83
CA PRO A 117 -17.21 15.38 -10.30
C PRO A 117 -16.99 16.51 -9.27
N THR A 118 -16.15 17.50 -9.59
CA THR A 118 -15.91 18.79 -8.85
C THR A 118 -15.31 18.68 -7.45
N PRO A 119 -14.61 19.69 -6.89
CA PRO A 119 -14.03 19.57 -5.55
C PRO A 119 -15.19 19.51 -4.54
N TRP A 120 -15.49 18.32 -4.05
CA TRP A 120 -16.52 18.08 -3.04
C TRP A 120 -16.34 18.87 -1.73
N PRO A 121 -15.12 19.35 -1.37
CA PRO A 121 -14.98 20.32 -0.30
C PRO A 121 -15.68 21.65 -0.60
N ASP A 122 -15.54 22.15 -1.83
CA ASP A 122 -16.02 23.47 -2.22
C ASP A 122 -17.55 23.53 -2.28
N LEU A 123 -18.19 22.45 -2.70
CA LEU A 123 -19.66 22.36 -2.67
C LEU A 123 -20.17 22.41 -1.23
N PHE A 124 -19.55 21.66 -0.32
CA PHE A 124 -20.00 21.61 1.06
C PHE A 124 -19.75 22.92 1.80
N GLU A 125 -18.57 23.53 1.65
CA GLU A 125 -18.29 24.83 2.26
C GLU A 125 -19.27 25.90 1.75
N ARG A 126 -19.70 25.84 0.48
CA ARG A 126 -20.77 26.71 -0.03
C ARG A 126 -22.11 26.51 0.70
N LEU A 127 -22.51 25.27 0.98
CA LEU A 127 -23.72 24.96 1.76
C LEU A 127 -23.62 25.43 3.22
N VAL A 128 -22.45 25.29 3.85
CA VAL A 128 -22.20 25.81 5.19
C VAL A 128 -22.36 27.35 5.20
N GLN A 129 -21.82 28.02 4.18
CA GLN A 129 -21.90 29.48 4.04
C GLN A 129 -23.33 29.97 3.73
N SER A 130 -24.15 29.21 3.01
CA SER A 130 -25.55 29.60 2.75
C SER A 130 -26.38 29.52 4.04
N ARG A 131 -26.29 28.42 4.80
CA ARG A 131 -26.97 28.26 6.10
C ARG A 131 -26.57 29.33 7.11
N ARG A 132 -25.27 29.68 7.16
CA ARG A 132 -24.78 30.73 8.07
C ARG A 132 -25.39 32.10 7.77
N ARG A 133 -25.75 32.38 6.50
CA ARG A 133 -26.44 33.62 6.11
C ARG A 133 -27.93 33.61 6.46
N GLU A 134 -28.57 32.45 6.42
CA GLU A 134 -29.98 32.29 6.78
C GLU A 134 -30.21 32.50 8.27
N CYS A 135 -29.37 31.96 9.17
CA CYS A 135 -29.49 32.19 10.61
C CYS A 135 -29.15 33.63 11.07
N ARG A 136 -28.59 34.47 10.18
CA ARG A 136 -28.20 35.86 10.50
C ARG A 136 -29.28 36.88 10.13
N LYS A 137 -30.35 36.45 9.47
CA LYS A 137 -31.54 37.26 9.18
C LYS A 137 -32.62 36.95 10.21
#